data_AF-A0A3N5Z2V1-F1
#
_entry.id   AF-A0A3N5Z2V1-F1
#
_cell.length_a   1.000
_cell.length_b   1.000
_cell.length_c   1.000
_cell.angle_alpha   90.00
_cell.angle_beta   90.00
_cell.angle_gamma   90.00
#
_symmetry.space_group_name_H-M   'P 1'
#
loop_
_entity.id
_entity.type
_entity.pdbx_description
1 polymer ?
#
loop_
_entity_poly.entity_id
_entity_poly.type
_entity_poly.pdbx_seq_one_letter_code
_entity_poly.pdbx_strand_id
1 'polypeptide(L)'
;MRFRVVVLAFLTLSLVRQAVAATPQWEVFELTLETAGPIKNPFVDADLTATFTHTASNRALTVDGFYDGESGGKQIFRVRFAPPEQGVWAYKTVSNITDLNAKSGRLEVTAPVSRGGLVRKQTLPRIFFREDGSPYYPVNFGLFPHPNNLGGADIGPTRKLDFPSEKVMMTFIDLLGDNGINMMMDIRVLFQRCDAINEPSFYPPFHVIDPEAWKIDRDRFNLAYFQRLDRELARAKEKGLFYTLQILTSQAVQKGEFTWRHSFYNVANGGWLEDKNGDGDGDDEDEYYNLNNADHVKYIKKMLRYTLARTAGYWNVMYRIGGDTRNPNSGRVIAPELAIKWFGHWRSFVRDVDPYDRPLTIGRA
;
A
#
# COMPACT_ATOMS: atom_id res chain seq x y z
N MET A 1 -69.60 -44.80 6.72
CA MET A 1 -68.41 -44.51 5.88
C MET A 1 -67.96 -43.09 6.20
N ARG A 2 -66.83 -42.90 6.90
CA ARG A 2 -66.26 -41.57 7.21
C ARG A 2 -64.99 -41.38 6.37
N PHE A 3 -65.02 -40.43 5.43
CA PHE A 3 -63.85 -40.07 4.63
C PHE A 3 -62.92 -39.17 5.47
N ARG A 4 -61.65 -39.55 5.59
CA ARG A 4 -60.58 -38.70 6.14
C ARG A 4 -59.97 -37.91 4.98
N VAL A 5 -60.07 -36.59 5.04
CA VAL A 5 -59.35 -35.67 4.15
C VAL A 5 -57.94 -35.50 4.71
N VAL A 6 -56.93 -35.88 3.93
CA VAL A 6 -55.52 -35.61 4.25
C VAL A 6 -55.14 -34.30 3.58
N VAL A 7 -54.79 -33.29 4.37
CA VAL A 7 -54.26 -32.01 3.89
C VAL A 7 -52.73 -32.15 3.83
N LEU A 8 -52.16 -32.15 2.62
CA LEU A 8 -50.71 -32.02 2.44
C LEU A 8 -50.33 -30.54 2.46
N ALA A 9 -49.53 -30.15 3.46
CA ALA A 9 -48.88 -28.85 3.50
C ALA A 9 -47.63 -28.88 2.59
N PHE A 10 -47.63 -28.05 1.54
CA PHE A 10 -46.43 -27.82 0.73
C PHE A 10 -45.52 -26.82 1.45
N LEU A 11 -44.35 -27.28 1.90
CA LEU A 11 -43.25 -26.42 2.32
C LEU A 11 -42.60 -25.81 1.08
N THR A 12 -42.81 -24.52 0.84
CA THR A 12 -42.05 -23.75 -0.15
C THR A 12 -40.69 -23.37 0.46
N LEU A 13 -39.63 -24.07 0.04
CA LEU A 13 -38.25 -23.68 0.33
C LEU A 13 -37.95 -22.37 -0.41
N SER A 14 -37.93 -21.25 0.31
CA SER A 14 -37.50 -19.96 -0.26
C SER A 14 -35.97 -19.97 -0.35
N LEU A 15 -35.42 -20.21 -1.55
CA LEU A 15 -34.00 -19.95 -1.79
C LEU A 15 -33.75 -18.44 -1.66
N VAL A 16 -33.08 -18.04 -0.58
CA VAL A 16 -32.51 -16.70 -0.47
C VAL A 16 -31.44 -16.58 -1.55
N ARG A 17 -31.77 -15.88 -2.64
CA ARG A 17 -30.82 -15.53 -3.70
C ARG A 17 -29.91 -14.46 -3.12
N GLN A 18 -28.78 -14.86 -2.54
CA GLN A 18 -27.75 -13.91 -2.13
C GLN A 18 -27.34 -13.10 -3.37
N ALA A 19 -27.45 -11.78 -3.31
CA ALA A 19 -27.02 -10.92 -4.39
C ALA A 19 -25.53 -11.19 -4.65
N VAL A 20 -25.21 -11.64 -5.86
CA VAL A 20 -23.82 -11.84 -6.27
C VAL A 20 -23.25 -10.45 -6.51
N ALA A 21 -22.19 -10.10 -5.79
CA ALA A 21 -21.46 -8.86 -6.07
C ALA A 21 -20.94 -8.92 -7.51
N ALA A 22 -21.12 -7.84 -8.27
CA ALA A 22 -20.58 -7.70 -9.62
C ALA A 22 -19.42 -6.70 -9.60
N THR A 23 -18.30 -7.04 -10.21
CA THR A 23 -17.14 -6.13 -10.33
C THR A 23 -16.57 -6.26 -11.74
N PRO A 24 -16.35 -5.16 -12.47
CA PRO A 24 -15.70 -5.23 -13.78
C PRO A 24 -14.29 -5.82 -13.67
N GLN A 25 -13.86 -6.52 -14.72
CA GLN A 25 -12.47 -6.99 -14.83
C GLN A 25 -11.47 -5.86 -14.53
N TRP A 26 -10.44 -6.19 -13.74
CA TRP A 26 -9.40 -5.31 -13.19
C TRP A 26 -9.82 -4.28 -12.13
N GLU A 27 -11.11 -4.12 -11.86
CA GLU A 27 -11.59 -3.21 -10.83
C GLU A 27 -11.51 -3.84 -9.44
N VAL A 28 -11.46 -3.03 -8.39
CA VAL A 28 -11.32 -3.52 -7.01
C VAL A 28 -12.66 -4.06 -6.52
N PHE A 29 -12.72 -5.37 -6.27
CA PHE A 29 -13.69 -5.98 -5.37
C PHE A 29 -13.15 -5.88 -3.94
N GLU A 30 -13.96 -5.39 -3.01
CA GLU A 30 -13.59 -5.27 -1.60
C GLU A 30 -14.54 -6.07 -0.72
N LEU A 31 -13.98 -7.07 -0.04
CA LEU A 31 -14.67 -7.82 0.99
C LEU A 31 -14.43 -7.13 2.34
N THR A 32 -15.52 -6.74 3.02
CA THR A 32 -15.47 -6.25 4.40
C THR A 32 -15.85 -7.38 5.36
N LEU A 33 -15.02 -7.60 6.37
CA LEU A 33 -15.23 -8.57 7.44
C LEU A 33 -15.17 -7.83 8.77
N GLU A 34 -15.95 -8.29 9.75
CA GLU A 34 -16.03 -7.67 11.06
C GLU A 34 -15.85 -8.72 12.14
N THR A 35 -15.23 -8.32 13.25
CA THR A 35 -15.17 -9.14 14.46
C THR A 35 -15.38 -8.26 15.69
N ALA A 36 -16.18 -8.77 16.63
CA ALA A 36 -16.27 -8.22 17.98
C ALA A 36 -15.31 -8.93 18.95
N GLY A 37 -14.54 -9.91 18.45
CA GLY A 37 -13.56 -10.64 19.24
C GLY A 37 -12.43 -9.73 19.73
N PRO A 38 -11.90 -9.97 20.94
CA PRO A 38 -10.81 -9.17 21.47
C PRO A 38 -9.53 -9.44 20.68
N ILE A 39 -8.92 -8.39 20.11
CA ILE A 39 -7.60 -8.44 19.47
C ILE A 39 -6.78 -7.31 20.07
N LYS A 40 -5.61 -7.62 20.65
CA LYS A 40 -4.78 -6.63 21.35
C LYS A 40 -4.16 -5.63 20.37
N ASN A 41 -3.56 -6.14 19.30
CA ASN A 41 -3.06 -5.34 18.20
C ASN A 41 -3.44 -6.00 16.86
N PRO A 42 -4.47 -5.52 16.15
CA PRO A 42 -4.93 -6.12 14.89
C PRO A 42 -3.94 -5.97 13.73
N PHE A 43 -2.89 -5.16 13.87
CA PHE A 43 -1.81 -5.07 12.87
C PHE A 43 -0.70 -6.11 13.08
N VAL A 44 -0.68 -6.80 14.22
CA VAL A 44 0.36 -7.78 14.60
C VAL A 44 -0.26 -9.15 14.84
N ASP A 45 -1.40 -9.19 15.53
CA ASP A 45 -1.98 -10.41 16.08
C ASP A 45 -3.01 -11.05 15.12
N ALA A 46 -3.32 -10.42 13.99
CA ALA A 46 -4.32 -10.91 13.04
C ALA A 46 -3.69 -11.24 11.69
N ASP A 47 -3.83 -12.50 11.28
CA ASP A 47 -3.54 -12.96 9.94
C ASP A 47 -4.84 -13.10 9.17
N LEU A 48 -4.89 -12.56 7.96
CA LEU A 48 -6.03 -12.70 7.07
C LEU A 48 -5.55 -12.80 5.63
N THR A 49 -6.01 -13.82 4.93
CA THR A 49 -5.88 -13.95 3.47
C THR A 49 -7.21 -14.40 2.89
N ALA A 50 -7.39 -14.19 1.59
CA ALA A 50 -8.46 -14.85 0.85
C ALA A 50 -7.95 -15.40 -0.47
N THR A 51 -8.33 -16.64 -0.78
CA THR A 51 -8.09 -17.25 -2.08
C THR A 51 -9.34 -17.12 -2.93
N PHE A 52 -9.20 -16.48 -4.09
CA PHE A 52 -10.22 -16.39 -5.12
C PHE A 52 -9.89 -17.40 -6.23
N THR A 53 -10.87 -18.22 -6.59
CA THR A 53 -10.74 -19.25 -7.63
C THR A 53 -11.77 -19.02 -8.73
N HIS A 54 -11.29 -18.85 -9.96
CA HIS A 54 -12.15 -18.74 -11.13
C HIS A 54 -12.79 -20.09 -11.43
N THR A 55 -14.12 -20.12 -11.50
CA THR A 55 -14.87 -21.39 -11.55
C THR A 55 -14.72 -22.15 -12.87
N ALA A 56 -14.46 -21.45 -13.98
CA ALA A 56 -14.31 -22.10 -15.28
C ALA A 56 -12.87 -22.54 -15.56
N SER A 57 -11.86 -21.72 -15.23
CA SER A 57 -10.45 -22.02 -15.51
C SER A 57 -9.71 -22.67 -14.34
N ASN A 58 -10.31 -22.73 -13.14
CA ASN A 58 -9.66 -23.12 -11.88
C ASN A 58 -8.43 -22.28 -11.52
N ARG A 59 -8.20 -21.13 -12.19
CA ARG A 59 -7.15 -20.20 -11.81
C ARG A 59 -7.42 -19.67 -10.40
N ALA A 60 -6.41 -19.72 -9.53
CA ALA A 60 -6.51 -19.22 -8.17
C ALA A 60 -5.51 -18.08 -7.92
N LEU A 61 -5.95 -17.07 -7.16
CA LEU A 61 -5.12 -15.99 -6.65
C LEU A 61 -5.41 -15.80 -5.17
N THR A 62 -4.35 -15.74 -4.37
CA THR A 62 -4.43 -15.45 -2.94
C THR A 62 -3.98 -14.03 -2.70
N VAL A 63 -4.75 -13.28 -1.92
CA VAL A 63 -4.47 -11.90 -1.55
C VAL A 63 -4.45 -11.75 -0.04
N ASP A 64 -3.58 -10.86 0.46
CA ASP A 64 -3.54 -10.50 1.88
C ASP A 64 -4.73 -9.60 2.24
N GLY A 65 -5.29 -9.82 3.42
CA GLY A 65 -6.22 -8.89 4.07
C GLY A 65 -5.50 -7.93 5.00
N PHE A 66 -6.21 -6.90 5.44
CA PHE A 66 -5.66 -5.88 6.32
C PHE A 66 -6.72 -5.34 7.29
N TYR A 67 -6.29 -4.95 8.49
CA TYR A 67 -7.12 -4.21 9.43
C TYR A 67 -7.33 -2.77 8.97
N ASP A 68 -8.55 -2.25 9.11
CA ASP A 68 -8.95 -0.92 8.67
C ASP A 68 -9.70 -0.10 9.74
N GLY A 69 -9.46 -0.38 11.01
CA GLY A 69 -10.03 0.39 12.12
C GLY A 69 -11.26 -0.25 12.74
N GLU A 70 -12.04 0.57 13.44
CA GLU A 70 -13.20 0.13 14.19
C GLU A 70 -14.45 0.93 13.78
N SER A 71 -15.59 0.27 13.73
CA SER A 71 -16.88 0.92 13.52
C SER A 71 -17.96 0.18 14.30
N GLY A 72 -18.81 0.92 15.03
CA GLY A 72 -19.92 0.33 15.79
C GLY A 72 -19.48 -0.71 16.83
N GLY A 73 -18.30 -0.56 17.44
CA GLY A 73 -17.75 -1.49 18.43
C GLY A 73 -17.16 -2.77 17.84
N LYS A 74 -16.95 -2.83 16.51
CA LYS A 74 -16.36 -3.98 15.82
C LYS A 74 -15.11 -3.58 15.07
N GLN A 75 -14.12 -4.46 15.12
CA GLN A 75 -12.90 -4.34 14.34
C GLN A 75 -13.17 -4.72 12.89
N ILE A 76 -12.77 -3.84 11.96
CA ILE A 76 -13.01 -3.96 10.53
C ILE A 76 -11.76 -4.47 9.84
N PHE A 77 -11.90 -5.54 9.07
CA PHE A 77 -10.87 -6.08 8.20
C PHE A 77 -11.36 -6.05 6.76
N ARG A 78 -10.44 -5.83 5.82
CA ARG A 78 -10.74 -5.78 4.40
C ARG A 78 -9.84 -6.71 3.62
N VAL A 79 -10.36 -7.20 2.51
CA VAL A 79 -9.59 -7.90 1.48
C VAL A 79 -9.91 -7.26 0.13
N ARG A 80 -8.88 -6.85 -0.61
CA ARG A 80 -9.03 -6.24 -1.94
C ARG A 80 -8.57 -7.21 -3.01
N PHE A 81 -9.44 -7.46 -3.99
CA PHE A 81 -9.17 -8.34 -5.11
C PHE A 81 -9.52 -7.65 -6.43
N ALA A 82 -8.55 -7.58 -7.35
CA ALA A 82 -8.77 -7.15 -8.74
C ALA A 82 -8.74 -8.37 -9.67
N PRO A 83 -9.90 -8.82 -10.20
CA PRO A 83 -9.96 -10.04 -11.00
C PRO A 83 -9.32 -9.84 -12.38
N PRO A 84 -8.39 -10.73 -12.80
CA PRO A 84 -7.74 -10.63 -14.11
C PRO A 84 -8.59 -11.20 -15.27
N GLU A 85 -9.65 -11.95 -14.97
CA GLU A 85 -10.47 -12.68 -15.95
C GLU A 85 -11.96 -12.54 -15.61
N GLN A 86 -12.79 -12.40 -16.65
CA GLN A 86 -14.26 -12.34 -16.54
C GLN A 86 -14.87 -13.69 -16.18
N GLY A 87 -16.08 -13.67 -15.62
CA GLY A 87 -16.82 -14.86 -15.19
C GLY A 87 -16.94 -14.97 -13.67
N VAL A 88 -17.40 -16.13 -13.21
CA VAL A 88 -17.66 -16.34 -11.78
C VAL A 88 -16.39 -16.76 -11.05
N TRP A 89 -16.07 -16.05 -9.98
CA TRP A 89 -15.05 -16.41 -9.00
C TRP A 89 -15.72 -16.84 -7.68
N ALA A 90 -15.18 -17.86 -7.02
CA ALA A 90 -15.53 -18.21 -5.65
C ALA A 90 -14.37 -17.82 -4.73
N TYR A 91 -14.65 -17.38 -3.51
CA TYR A 91 -13.58 -17.08 -2.55
C TYR A 91 -13.74 -17.84 -1.24
N LYS A 92 -12.61 -18.03 -0.55
CA LYS A 92 -12.56 -18.49 0.84
C LYS A 92 -11.48 -17.75 1.61
N THR A 93 -11.81 -17.29 2.81
CA THR A 93 -10.86 -16.63 3.72
C THR A 93 -10.16 -17.64 4.62
N VAL A 94 -8.93 -17.31 5.00
CA VAL A 94 -8.14 -18.02 6.02
C VAL A 94 -7.66 -16.99 7.04
N SER A 95 -7.94 -17.22 8.32
CA SER A 95 -7.52 -16.34 9.40
C SER A 95 -7.33 -17.11 10.71
N ASN A 96 -6.46 -16.60 11.58
CA ASN A 96 -6.35 -17.04 12.97
C ASN A 96 -7.49 -16.51 13.86
N ILE A 97 -8.28 -15.55 13.39
CA ILE A 97 -9.47 -15.03 14.07
C ILE A 97 -10.71 -15.78 13.57
N THR A 98 -11.43 -16.45 14.49
CA THR A 98 -12.60 -17.29 14.17
C THR A 98 -13.66 -16.58 13.33
N ASP A 99 -13.97 -15.33 13.66
CA ASP A 99 -14.98 -14.53 12.95
C ASP A 99 -14.57 -14.15 11.53
N LEU A 100 -13.28 -14.20 11.20
CA LEU A 100 -12.74 -13.83 9.89
C LEU A 100 -12.39 -15.07 9.06
N ASN A 101 -12.27 -16.24 9.70
CA ASN A 101 -11.83 -17.48 9.08
C ASN A 101 -12.96 -18.20 8.32
N ALA A 102 -12.60 -18.92 7.26
CA ALA A 102 -13.47 -19.79 6.48
C ALA A 102 -14.74 -19.11 5.93
N LYS A 103 -14.74 -17.78 5.76
CA LYS A 103 -15.82 -17.06 5.08
C LYS A 103 -15.71 -17.31 3.59
N SER A 104 -16.84 -17.53 2.94
CA SER A 104 -16.89 -17.82 1.51
C SER A 104 -17.98 -17.02 0.83
N GLY A 105 -17.85 -16.89 -0.49
CA GLY A 105 -18.80 -16.19 -1.32
C GLY A 105 -18.47 -16.33 -2.80
N ARG A 106 -19.22 -15.62 -3.62
CA ARG A 106 -19.04 -15.58 -5.09
C ARG A 106 -19.01 -14.14 -5.57
N LEU A 107 -18.23 -13.93 -6.62
CA LEU A 107 -18.05 -12.67 -7.32
C LEU A 107 -18.32 -12.91 -8.81
N GLU A 108 -19.23 -12.14 -9.39
CA GLU A 108 -19.43 -12.09 -10.83
C GLU A 108 -18.49 -11.03 -11.41
N VAL A 109 -17.60 -11.44 -12.33
CA VAL A 109 -16.68 -10.52 -12.98
C VAL A 109 -17.21 -10.16 -14.36
N THR A 110 -17.56 -8.89 -14.53
CA THR A 110 -18.19 -8.38 -15.76
C THR A 110 -17.15 -7.80 -16.72
N ALA A 111 -17.62 -7.39 -17.91
CA ALA A 111 -16.79 -6.73 -18.92
C ALA A 111 -16.02 -5.53 -18.33
N PRO A 112 -14.76 -5.31 -18.75
CA PRO A 112 -13.91 -4.26 -18.21
C PRO A 112 -14.47 -2.87 -18.49
N VAL A 113 -14.29 -1.97 -17.52
CA VAL A 113 -14.53 -0.51 -17.67
C VAL A 113 -13.22 0.29 -17.71
N SER A 114 -12.10 -0.40 -17.52
CA SER A 114 -10.75 0.15 -17.59
C SER A 114 -9.88 -0.71 -18.52
N ARG A 115 -8.60 -0.39 -18.64
CA ARG A 115 -7.63 -1.14 -19.47
C ARG A 115 -6.71 -2.02 -18.64
N GLY A 116 -6.96 -2.13 -17.33
CA GLY A 116 -6.09 -2.80 -16.36
C GLY A 116 -4.79 -2.07 -16.11
N GLY A 117 -3.86 -2.70 -15.40
CA GLY A 117 -2.58 -2.11 -14.99
C GLY A 117 -1.56 -1.97 -16.10
N LEU A 118 -0.36 -1.52 -15.74
CA LEU A 118 0.78 -1.46 -16.65
C LEU A 118 1.47 -2.81 -16.76
N VAL A 119 1.78 -3.23 -17.99
CA VAL A 119 2.53 -4.44 -18.31
C VAL A 119 3.69 -4.12 -19.26
N ARG A 120 4.68 -5.00 -19.33
CA ARG A 120 5.78 -4.93 -20.29
C ARG A 120 5.76 -6.14 -21.22
N LYS A 121 6.00 -5.92 -22.51
CA LYS A 121 6.16 -6.99 -23.49
C LYS A 121 7.65 -7.18 -23.79
N GLN A 122 8.14 -8.42 -23.74
CA GLN A 122 9.56 -8.73 -24.03
C GLN A 122 9.94 -8.35 -25.47
N THR A 123 9.00 -8.42 -26.40
CA THR A 123 9.19 -8.06 -27.81
C THR A 123 9.28 -6.56 -28.06
N LEU A 124 8.75 -5.73 -27.15
CA LEU A 124 8.75 -4.26 -27.24
C LEU A 124 9.16 -3.64 -25.89
N PRO A 125 10.42 -3.86 -25.44
CA PRO A 125 10.82 -3.59 -24.06
C PRO A 125 10.92 -2.10 -23.72
N ARG A 126 10.81 -1.21 -24.70
CA ARG A 126 10.90 0.25 -24.54
C ARG A 126 9.52 0.92 -24.38
N ILE A 127 8.43 0.15 -24.42
CA ILE A 127 7.06 0.67 -24.39
C ILE A 127 6.31 -0.03 -23.25
N PHE A 128 5.57 0.76 -22.47
CA PHE A 128 4.60 0.20 -21.54
C PHE A 128 3.30 -0.11 -22.28
N PHE A 129 2.60 -1.15 -21.84
CA PHE A 129 1.28 -1.48 -22.32
C PHE A 129 0.31 -1.55 -21.15
N ARG A 130 -0.98 -1.50 -21.46
CA ARG A 130 -2.05 -1.84 -20.53
C ARG A 130 -2.35 -3.35 -20.62
N GLU A 131 -3.07 -3.90 -19.65
CA GLU A 131 -3.44 -5.34 -19.63
C GLU A 131 -4.33 -5.71 -20.83
N ASP A 132 -5.10 -4.77 -21.37
CA ASP A 132 -5.87 -4.96 -22.63
C ASP A 132 -4.99 -4.99 -23.90
N GLY A 133 -3.68 -4.75 -23.76
CA GLY A 133 -2.70 -4.75 -24.84
C GLY A 133 -2.46 -3.40 -25.51
N SER A 134 -3.21 -2.34 -25.18
CA SER A 134 -3.02 -0.98 -25.70
C SER A 134 -1.70 -0.36 -25.22
N PRO A 135 -1.02 0.45 -26.04
CA PRO A 135 0.22 1.12 -25.62
C PRO A 135 -0.05 2.20 -24.58
N TYR A 136 0.93 2.44 -23.72
CA TYR A 136 0.91 3.46 -22.68
C TYR A 136 2.19 4.30 -22.74
N TYR A 137 2.03 5.62 -22.86
CA TYR A 137 3.13 6.58 -22.83
C TYR A 137 3.03 7.44 -21.56
N PRO A 138 3.98 7.32 -20.62
CA PRO A 138 3.95 8.11 -19.40
C PRO A 138 4.15 9.60 -19.69
N VAL A 139 3.17 10.42 -19.31
CA VAL A 139 3.24 11.87 -19.22
C VAL A 139 3.17 12.19 -17.73
N ASN A 140 4.35 12.37 -17.13
CA ASN A 140 4.52 12.36 -15.69
C ASN A 140 4.65 13.75 -15.09
N PHE A 141 3.98 14.01 -13.97
CA PHE A 141 4.34 15.10 -13.07
C PHE A 141 5.34 14.61 -12.00
N GLY A 142 6.56 15.15 -12.06
CA GLY A 142 7.69 14.65 -11.27
C GLY A 142 7.78 15.19 -9.83
N LEU A 143 6.96 16.17 -9.46
CA LEU A 143 7.02 16.83 -8.15
C LEU A 143 5.73 16.55 -7.37
N PHE A 144 5.71 15.49 -6.55
CA PHE A 144 4.59 15.28 -5.64
C PHE A 144 4.31 16.53 -4.80
N PRO A 145 3.08 16.95 -4.50
CA PRO A 145 2.85 18.09 -3.60
C PRO A 145 3.47 17.81 -2.24
N HIS A 146 4.47 18.60 -1.87
CA HIS A 146 5.22 18.43 -0.63
C HIS A 146 5.71 19.79 -0.14
N PRO A 147 5.97 19.93 1.17
CA PRO A 147 6.50 21.18 1.68
C PRO A 147 7.89 21.47 1.09
N ASN A 148 8.05 22.67 0.54
CA ASN A 148 9.31 23.13 -0.06
C ASN A 148 10.31 23.58 1.02
N ASN A 149 11.50 22.97 1.05
CA ASN A 149 12.60 23.35 1.96
C ASN A 149 13.51 24.46 1.41
N LEU A 150 13.07 25.21 0.38
CA LEU A 150 13.82 26.31 -0.27
C LEU A 150 15.28 25.96 -0.66
N GLY A 151 15.57 24.69 -0.93
CA GLY A 151 16.90 24.24 -1.37
C GLY A 151 17.97 24.10 -0.28
N GLY A 152 17.62 24.14 1.01
CA GLY A 152 18.57 23.87 2.11
C GLY A 152 19.12 22.43 2.06
N ALA A 153 20.44 22.29 2.15
CA ALA A 153 21.13 21.01 1.97
C ALA A 153 20.85 20.00 3.09
N ASP A 154 20.72 20.45 4.33
CA ASP A 154 20.41 19.60 5.49
C ASP A 154 20.13 20.42 6.76
N ILE A 155 19.62 21.64 6.57
CA ILE A 155 19.15 22.46 7.68
C ILE A 155 17.65 22.25 7.71
N GLY A 156 17.17 21.75 8.86
CA GLY A 156 15.76 21.75 9.21
C GLY A 156 15.11 23.06 8.77
N PRO A 157 13.84 23.00 8.37
CA PRO A 157 13.20 24.16 7.78
C PRO A 157 13.23 25.29 8.81
N THR A 158 13.64 26.50 8.39
CA THR A 158 13.66 27.68 9.28
C THR A 158 12.26 28.11 9.77
N ARG A 159 11.23 27.37 9.38
CA ARG A 159 9.82 27.57 9.67
C ARG A 159 9.11 26.21 9.71
N LYS A 160 7.94 26.16 10.35
CA LYS A 160 7.03 25.01 10.22
C LYS A 160 6.63 24.82 8.75
N LEU A 161 6.71 23.58 8.29
CA LEU A 161 6.36 23.19 6.92
C LEU A 161 4.92 22.72 6.86
N ASP A 162 4.11 23.32 5.99
CA ASP A 162 2.72 22.92 5.82
C ASP A 162 2.61 21.80 4.78
N PHE A 163 2.26 20.61 5.25
CA PHE A 163 1.91 19.50 4.38
C PHE A 163 0.53 19.72 3.74
N PRO A 164 0.30 19.23 2.51
CA PRO A 164 -0.97 19.43 1.84
C PRO A 164 -2.08 18.66 2.55
N SER A 165 -3.21 19.31 2.79
CA SER A 165 -4.43 18.63 3.25
C SER A 165 -4.97 17.68 2.17
N GLU A 166 -5.84 16.75 2.55
CA GLU A 166 -6.47 15.83 1.61
C GLU A 166 -7.22 16.56 0.49
N LYS A 167 -7.93 17.65 0.81
CA LYS A 167 -8.63 18.47 -0.18
C LYS A 167 -7.68 19.03 -1.25
N VAL A 168 -6.50 19.48 -0.84
CA VAL A 168 -5.47 19.99 -1.76
C VAL A 168 -4.96 18.85 -2.65
N MET A 169 -4.73 17.66 -2.09
CA MET A 169 -4.31 16.50 -2.88
C MET A 169 -5.37 16.06 -3.89
N MET A 170 -6.65 16.01 -3.51
CA MET A 170 -7.73 15.68 -4.46
C MET A 170 -7.83 16.70 -5.59
N THR A 171 -7.72 18.00 -5.27
CA THR A 171 -7.73 19.08 -6.27
C THR A 171 -6.53 18.94 -7.22
N PHE A 172 -5.37 18.54 -6.69
CA PHE A 172 -4.17 18.32 -7.49
C PHE A 172 -4.32 17.12 -8.42
N ILE A 173 -4.86 15.99 -7.94
CA ILE A 173 -5.15 14.81 -8.77
C ILE A 173 -6.10 15.17 -9.91
N ASP A 174 -7.16 15.94 -9.61
CA ASP A 174 -8.11 16.41 -10.61
C ASP A 174 -7.43 17.30 -11.65
N LEU A 175 -6.64 18.27 -11.20
CA LEU A 175 -5.88 19.16 -12.08
C LEU A 175 -4.95 18.37 -13.02
N LEU A 176 -4.22 17.38 -12.51
CA LEU A 176 -3.32 16.57 -13.34
C LEU A 176 -4.11 15.80 -14.41
N GLY A 177 -5.13 15.04 -13.99
CA GLY A 177 -5.90 14.21 -14.91
C GLY A 177 -6.68 15.02 -15.95
N ASP A 178 -7.29 16.13 -15.54
CA ASP A 178 -8.08 16.99 -16.44
C ASP A 178 -7.20 17.72 -17.47
N ASN A 179 -5.88 17.78 -17.25
CA ASN A 179 -4.91 18.39 -18.15
C ASN A 179 -3.99 17.37 -18.84
N GLY A 180 -4.38 16.09 -18.88
CA GLY A 180 -3.69 15.06 -19.66
C GLY A 180 -2.39 14.52 -19.05
N ILE A 181 -2.09 14.87 -17.80
CA ILE A 181 -1.04 14.18 -17.04
C ILE A 181 -1.61 12.83 -16.60
N ASN A 182 -0.92 11.75 -16.94
CA ASN A 182 -1.39 10.38 -16.71
C ASN A 182 -0.54 9.61 -15.69
N MET A 183 0.53 10.21 -15.18
CA MET A 183 1.35 9.63 -14.13
C MET A 183 1.84 10.70 -13.17
N MET A 184 1.98 10.35 -11.90
CA MET A 184 2.77 11.12 -10.96
C MET A 184 3.61 10.21 -10.07
N MET A 185 4.70 10.77 -9.56
CA MET A 185 5.52 10.11 -8.56
C MET A 185 5.04 10.51 -7.16
N ASP A 186 4.64 9.54 -6.35
CA ASP A 186 4.33 9.74 -4.95
C ASP A 186 5.56 9.39 -4.12
N ILE A 187 6.13 10.42 -3.51
CA ILE A 187 7.31 10.34 -2.65
C ILE A 187 6.97 10.72 -1.20
N ARG A 188 5.72 10.59 -0.75
CA ARG A 188 5.33 11.05 0.60
C ARG A 188 6.16 10.42 1.71
N VAL A 189 6.55 9.15 1.55
CA VAL A 189 7.38 8.44 2.54
C VAL A 189 8.79 9.02 2.70
N LEU A 190 9.24 9.86 1.76
CA LEU A 190 10.54 10.53 1.73
C LEU A 190 10.66 11.67 2.77
N PHE A 191 9.55 12.28 3.19
CA PHE A 191 9.59 13.59 3.84
C PHE A 191 9.68 13.51 5.36
N GLN A 192 10.92 13.38 5.83
CA GLN A 192 11.33 13.52 7.23
C GLN A 192 12.09 14.84 7.47
N ARG A 193 11.62 15.92 6.83
CA ARG A 193 12.34 17.21 6.79
C ARG A 193 11.60 18.30 7.57
N CYS A 194 10.97 17.95 8.67
CA CYS A 194 10.24 18.89 9.51
C CYS A 194 10.44 18.55 10.98
N ASP A 195 10.50 19.56 11.84
CA ASP A 195 10.66 19.39 13.29
C ASP A 195 9.41 18.81 13.97
N ALA A 196 8.26 18.88 13.29
CA ALA A 196 6.98 18.36 13.79
C ALA A 196 6.09 17.84 12.65
N ILE A 197 5.25 16.87 12.95
CA ILE A 197 4.25 16.29 12.04
C ILE A 197 2.93 17.07 12.17
N ASN A 198 2.65 18.01 11.27
CA ASN A 198 1.40 18.80 11.33
C ASN A 198 0.25 18.28 10.47
N GLU A 199 0.48 17.29 9.60
CA GLU A 199 -0.57 16.57 8.86
C GLU A 199 -0.34 15.06 8.95
N PRO A 200 -0.73 14.41 10.07
CA PRO A 200 -0.52 12.97 10.27
C PRO A 200 -1.19 12.10 9.20
N SER A 201 -2.25 12.57 8.53
CA SER A 201 -2.87 11.81 7.44
C SER A 201 -2.03 11.82 6.16
N PHE A 202 -1.04 12.70 6.02
CA PHE A 202 -0.15 12.71 4.87
C PHE A 202 1.10 11.87 5.10
N TYR A 203 1.62 11.87 6.33
CA TYR A 203 2.85 11.19 6.73
C TYR A 203 2.97 11.16 8.27
N PRO A 204 3.61 10.17 8.92
CA PRO A 204 4.19 8.91 8.42
C PRO A 204 3.17 7.76 8.31
N PRO A 205 3.57 6.59 7.74
CA PRO A 205 2.71 5.40 7.66
C PRO A 205 2.48 4.69 9.01
N PHE A 206 3.17 5.09 10.09
CA PHE A 206 3.02 4.54 11.44
C PHE A 206 2.21 5.47 12.32
N HIS A 207 1.46 4.89 13.26
CA HIS A 207 0.59 5.65 14.15
C HIS A 207 1.41 6.67 14.93
N VAL A 208 1.01 7.94 14.84
CA VAL A 208 1.68 9.05 15.52
C VAL A 208 1.13 9.15 16.95
N ILE A 209 2.01 9.01 17.93
CA ILE A 209 1.72 9.18 19.36
C ILE A 209 1.86 10.65 19.76
N ASP A 210 2.96 11.28 19.35
CA ASP A 210 3.26 12.68 19.60
C ASP A 210 3.81 13.33 18.32
N PRO A 211 3.00 14.16 17.63
CA PRO A 211 3.42 14.81 16.40
C PRO A 211 4.52 15.87 16.60
N GLU A 212 4.60 16.53 17.76
CA GLU A 212 5.59 17.60 18.00
C GLU A 212 6.95 17.03 18.44
N ALA A 213 6.96 15.85 19.06
CA ALA A 213 8.18 15.15 19.47
C ALA A 213 8.54 13.94 18.57
N TRP A 214 7.91 13.83 17.40
CA TRP A 214 8.13 12.73 16.43
C TRP A 214 7.96 11.31 16.99
N LYS A 215 7.10 11.11 18.00
CA LYS A 215 6.87 9.78 18.57
C LYS A 215 5.85 9.01 17.76
N ILE A 216 6.20 7.78 17.38
CA ILE A 216 5.35 6.83 16.68
C ILE A 216 5.21 5.51 17.45
N ASP A 217 4.16 4.75 17.14
CA ASP A 217 4.03 3.34 17.50
C ASP A 217 4.42 2.48 16.29
N ARG A 218 5.61 1.85 16.32
CA ARG A 218 6.09 0.96 15.24
C ARG A 218 5.19 -0.25 15.00
N ASP A 219 4.37 -0.61 15.99
CA ASP A 219 3.51 -1.78 15.94
C ASP A 219 2.10 -1.46 15.41
N ARG A 220 1.76 -0.19 15.20
CA ARG A 220 0.47 0.24 14.65
C ARG A 220 0.65 1.11 13.41
N PHE A 221 -0.11 0.81 12.36
CA PHE A 221 -0.14 1.66 11.18
C PHE A 221 -1.06 2.86 11.38
N ASN A 222 -0.77 3.93 10.65
CA ASN A 222 -1.58 5.14 10.64
C ASN A 222 -2.78 4.96 9.70
N LEU A 223 -3.94 4.65 10.28
CA LEU A 223 -5.17 4.44 9.49
C LEU A 223 -5.57 5.69 8.70
N ALA A 224 -5.42 6.89 9.28
CA ALA A 224 -5.74 8.13 8.57
C ALA A 224 -4.87 8.30 7.31
N TYR A 225 -3.58 7.96 7.40
CA TYR A 225 -2.68 7.94 6.25
C TYR A 225 -3.13 6.98 5.15
N PHE A 226 -3.37 5.72 5.51
CA PHE A 226 -3.69 4.70 4.51
C PHE A 226 -5.09 4.87 3.93
N GLN A 227 -6.08 5.27 4.73
CA GLN A 227 -7.44 5.53 4.26
C GLN A 227 -7.49 6.77 3.36
N ARG A 228 -6.67 7.78 3.63
CA ARG A 228 -6.48 8.92 2.70
C ARG A 228 -5.85 8.45 1.39
N LEU A 229 -4.78 7.66 1.44
CA LEU A 229 -4.16 7.09 0.25
C LEU A 229 -5.17 6.27 -0.58
N ASP A 230 -6.03 5.47 0.06
CA ASP A 230 -7.07 4.70 -0.63
C ASP A 230 -8.03 5.59 -1.44
N ARG A 231 -8.48 6.71 -0.84
CA ARG A 231 -9.36 7.68 -1.51
C ARG A 231 -8.64 8.39 -2.65
N GLU A 232 -7.37 8.75 -2.45
CA GLU A 232 -6.55 9.39 -3.46
C GLU A 232 -6.30 8.45 -4.65
N LEU A 233 -5.99 7.17 -4.42
CA LEU A 233 -5.82 6.16 -5.47
C LEU A 233 -7.13 5.92 -6.23
N ALA A 234 -8.26 5.85 -5.52
CA ALA A 234 -9.58 5.72 -6.14
C ALA A 234 -9.90 6.92 -7.04
N ARG A 235 -9.65 8.15 -6.56
CA ARG A 235 -9.87 9.36 -7.36
C ARG A 235 -8.94 9.44 -8.57
N ALA A 236 -7.66 9.11 -8.38
CA ALA A 236 -6.69 9.08 -9.45
C ALA A 236 -7.07 8.06 -10.54
N LYS A 237 -7.66 6.94 -10.15
CA LYS A 237 -8.18 5.93 -11.06
C LYS A 237 -9.29 6.47 -11.95
N GLU A 238 -10.24 7.23 -11.37
CA GLU A 238 -11.30 7.93 -12.13
C GLU A 238 -10.72 8.95 -13.11
N LYS A 239 -9.59 9.57 -12.75
CA LYS A 239 -8.87 10.56 -13.56
C LYS A 239 -7.85 9.96 -14.52
N GLY A 240 -7.74 8.63 -14.61
CA GLY A 240 -6.77 7.96 -15.49
C GLY A 240 -5.30 8.18 -15.09
N LEU A 241 -5.04 8.61 -13.86
CA LEU A 241 -3.72 8.95 -13.32
C LEU A 241 -3.10 7.76 -12.57
N PHE A 242 -1.88 7.40 -12.96
CA PHE A 242 -1.06 6.41 -12.27
C PHE A 242 -0.24 7.01 -11.15
N TYR A 243 -0.15 6.28 -10.04
CA TYR A 243 0.82 6.52 -8.98
C TYR A 243 2.05 5.65 -9.22
N THR A 244 3.22 6.29 -9.29
CA THR A 244 4.48 5.64 -8.92
C THR A 244 4.67 5.80 -7.42
N LEU A 245 4.14 4.85 -6.65
CA LEU A 245 4.13 4.89 -5.20
C LEU A 245 5.49 4.46 -4.63
N GLN A 246 6.18 5.37 -3.95
CA GLN A 246 7.37 5.03 -3.19
C GLN A 246 6.96 4.33 -1.90
N ILE A 247 7.33 3.06 -1.76
CA ILE A 247 6.96 2.20 -0.62
C ILE A 247 8.14 1.88 0.29
N LEU A 248 9.36 2.23 -0.12
CA LEU A 248 10.58 2.10 0.66
C LEU A 248 11.53 3.24 0.29
N THR A 249 12.14 3.91 1.26
CA THR A 249 13.02 5.05 1.03
C THR A 249 14.27 4.98 1.91
N SER A 250 15.42 5.30 1.34
CA SER A 250 16.70 5.43 2.05
C SER A 250 16.97 6.87 2.51
N GLN A 251 16.08 7.81 2.19
CA GLN A 251 16.33 9.24 2.40
C GLN A 251 16.50 9.63 3.86
N ALA A 252 15.79 8.91 4.72
CA ALA A 252 15.89 9.00 6.17
C ALA A 252 17.32 8.89 6.69
N VAL A 253 18.11 8.01 6.07
CA VAL A 253 19.49 7.71 6.47
C VAL A 253 20.52 8.37 5.55
N GLN A 254 20.12 8.81 4.35
CA GLN A 254 21.01 9.45 3.36
C GLN A 254 21.13 10.98 3.50
N LYS A 255 20.36 11.60 4.40
CA LYS A 255 20.26 13.06 4.54
C LYS A 255 20.54 13.50 5.97
N GLY A 256 21.78 13.22 6.39
CA GLY A 256 22.41 13.66 7.63
C GLY A 256 21.52 13.68 8.87
N GLU A 257 22.00 14.39 9.89
CA GLU A 257 21.51 14.22 11.24
C GLU A 257 20.06 14.70 11.41
N PHE A 258 19.67 15.78 10.71
CA PHE A 258 18.34 16.34 10.84
C PHE A 258 17.25 15.36 10.38
N THR A 259 17.44 14.76 9.21
CA THR A 259 16.45 13.82 8.65
C THR A 259 16.41 12.54 9.50
N TRP A 260 17.57 12.08 9.97
CA TRP A 260 17.68 10.89 10.83
C TRP A 260 16.97 11.07 12.18
N ARG A 261 17.21 12.19 12.88
CA ARG A 261 16.55 12.52 14.14
C ARG A 261 15.03 12.58 14.02
N HIS A 262 14.51 12.88 12.83
CA HIS A 262 13.09 12.95 12.52
C HIS A 262 12.60 11.76 11.69
N SER A 263 13.29 10.62 11.78
CA SER A 263 12.91 9.41 11.07
C SER A 263 12.03 8.49 11.90
N PHE A 264 11.01 7.89 11.28
CA PHE A 264 10.27 6.78 11.92
C PHE A 264 11.10 5.49 12.06
N TYR A 265 12.27 5.41 11.41
CA TYR A 265 13.20 4.31 11.62
C TYR A 265 13.93 4.43 12.95
N ASN A 266 14.18 5.65 13.43
CA ASN A 266 14.99 5.94 14.61
C ASN A 266 14.32 5.44 15.90
N VAL A 267 15.02 4.66 16.72
CA VAL A 267 14.52 4.17 18.01
C VAL A 267 14.10 5.29 18.98
N ALA A 268 14.75 6.46 18.92
CA ALA A 268 14.39 7.61 19.74
C ALA A 268 12.95 8.06 19.46
N ASN A 269 12.46 7.84 18.24
CA ASN A 269 11.11 8.17 17.82
C ASN A 269 10.10 7.03 18.01
N GLY A 270 10.52 5.91 18.60
CA GLY A 270 9.71 4.70 18.68
C GLY A 270 9.89 3.76 17.48
N GLY A 271 10.81 4.07 16.56
CA GLY A 271 11.29 3.20 15.48
C GLY A 271 12.18 2.06 15.98
N TRP A 272 12.92 1.39 15.09
CA TRP A 272 13.60 0.11 15.40
C TRP A 272 15.06 0.03 14.95
N LEU A 273 15.62 1.10 14.40
CA LEU A 273 17.03 1.22 14.08
C LEU A 273 17.73 2.11 15.10
N GLU A 274 18.81 1.58 15.65
CA GLU A 274 19.74 2.27 16.56
C GLU A 274 20.96 2.74 15.77
N ASP A 275 21.51 3.87 16.19
CA ASP A 275 22.84 4.35 15.81
C ASP A 275 23.88 3.44 16.47
N LYS A 276 24.51 2.58 15.67
CA LYS A 276 25.37 1.48 16.16
C LYS A 276 26.86 1.73 16.01
N ASN A 277 27.31 2.62 15.14
CA ASN A 277 28.74 2.95 15.01
C ASN A 277 29.19 3.98 16.05
N GLY A 278 28.27 4.77 16.63
CA GLY A 278 28.56 5.63 17.78
C GLY A 278 29.66 6.67 17.52
N ASP A 279 29.94 6.97 16.25
CA ASP A 279 30.90 7.99 15.83
C ASP A 279 30.31 9.40 15.89
N GLY A 280 29.00 9.51 16.15
CA GLY A 280 28.31 10.77 16.37
C GLY A 280 28.18 11.61 15.11
N ASP A 281 28.35 11.03 13.92
CA ASP A 281 28.18 11.73 12.64
C ASP A 281 26.72 11.69 12.12
N GLY A 282 25.84 11.00 12.86
CA GLY A 282 24.39 11.01 12.64
C GLY A 282 23.96 10.26 11.38
N ASP A 283 24.76 9.30 10.89
CA ASP A 283 24.45 8.52 9.70
C ASP A 283 24.44 6.99 9.89
N ASP A 284 23.28 6.45 10.29
CA ASP A 284 23.02 5.00 10.48
C ASP A 284 22.83 4.25 9.14
N GLU A 285 23.69 4.55 8.17
CA GLU A 285 23.51 4.21 6.76
C GLU A 285 23.64 2.70 6.53
N ASP A 286 24.68 2.06 7.05
CA ASP A 286 24.91 0.63 6.85
C ASP A 286 23.88 -0.24 7.59
N GLU A 287 23.40 0.22 8.75
CA GLU A 287 22.36 -0.42 9.55
C GLU A 287 21.04 -0.52 8.78
N TYR A 288 20.71 0.52 8.01
CA TYR A 288 19.53 0.51 7.15
C TYR A 288 19.65 -0.54 6.04
N TYR A 289 20.84 -0.74 5.46
CA TYR A 289 21.03 -1.75 4.43
C TYR A 289 21.37 -3.15 4.99
N ASN A 290 21.33 -3.32 6.32
CA ASN A 290 21.72 -4.56 6.98
C ASN A 290 20.59 -5.61 7.00
N LEU A 291 20.63 -6.54 6.03
CA LEU A 291 19.70 -7.68 5.97
C LEU A 291 19.87 -8.70 7.11
N ASN A 292 20.93 -8.62 7.93
CA ASN A 292 21.12 -9.48 9.10
C ASN A 292 20.43 -8.92 10.35
N ASN A 293 19.96 -7.67 10.32
CA ASN A 293 19.16 -7.11 11.41
C ASN A 293 17.72 -7.66 11.33
N ALA A 294 17.41 -8.66 12.16
CA ALA A 294 16.14 -9.36 12.14
C ALA A 294 14.93 -8.44 12.41
N ASP A 295 15.06 -7.48 13.33
CA ASP A 295 13.99 -6.52 13.62
C ASP A 295 13.78 -5.57 12.43
N HIS A 296 14.87 -5.08 11.83
CA HIS A 296 14.76 -4.22 10.65
C HIS A 296 14.04 -4.93 9.50
N VAL A 297 14.45 -6.16 9.18
CA VAL A 297 13.78 -6.98 8.16
C VAL A 297 12.32 -7.25 8.53
N LYS A 298 12.00 -7.53 9.81
CA LYS A 298 10.64 -7.77 10.27
C LYS A 298 9.73 -6.56 10.03
N TYR A 299 10.15 -5.36 10.45
CA TYR A 299 9.30 -4.17 10.32
C TYR A 299 9.18 -3.67 8.88
N ILE A 300 10.22 -3.78 8.05
CA ILE A 300 10.12 -3.48 6.62
C ILE A 300 9.16 -4.45 5.94
N LYS A 301 9.25 -5.76 6.21
CA LYS A 301 8.28 -6.75 5.70
C LYS A 301 6.84 -6.39 6.08
N LYS A 302 6.60 -6.04 7.35
CA LYS A 302 5.27 -5.66 7.86
C LYS A 302 4.73 -4.44 7.10
N MET A 303 5.54 -3.39 6.97
CA MET A 303 5.17 -2.16 6.25
C MET A 303 4.85 -2.42 4.78
N LEU A 304 5.69 -3.20 4.09
CA LEU A 304 5.50 -3.54 2.68
C LEU A 304 4.25 -4.40 2.48
N ARG A 305 4.03 -5.46 3.27
CA ARG A 305 2.82 -6.30 3.16
C ARG A 305 1.56 -5.49 3.38
N TYR A 306 1.53 -4.66 4.42
CA TYR A 306 0.35 -3.85 4.72
C TYR A 306 0.06 -2.85 3.60
N THR A 307 1.09 -2.21 3.05
CA THR A 307 0.95 -1.30 1.91
C THR A 307 0.42 -2.04 0.69
N LEU A 308 1.03 -3.18 0.32
CA LEU A 308 0.63 -3.99 -0.83
C LEU A 308 -0.80 -4.53 -0.69
N ALA A 309 -1.19 -5.02 0.48
CA ALA A 309 -2.55 -5.52 0.75
C ALA A 309 -3.62 -4.44 0.50
N ARG A 310 -3.29 -3.16 0.75
CA ARG A 310 -4.18 -2.03 0.49
C ARG A 310 -4.13 -1.57 -0.96
N THR A 311 -2.95 -1.52 -1.59
CA THR A 311 -2.77 -0.79 -2.85
C THR A 311 -2.68 -1.67 -4.10
N ALA A 312 -2.31 -2.95 -4.00
CA ALA A 312 -2.02 -3.78 -5.17
C ALA A 312 -3.24 -4.04 -6.06
N GLY A 313 -4.43 -4.07 -5.47
CA GLY A 313 -5.70 -4.19 -6.22
C GLY A 313 -5.96 -3.01 -7.17
N TYR A 314 -5.38 -1.83 -6.93
CA TYR A 314 -5.56 -0.68 -7.80
C TYR A 314 -4.70 -0.84 -9.06
N TRP A 315 -5.36 -0.88 -10.23
CA TRP A 315 -4.64 -1.00 -11.49
C TRP A 315 -3.77 0.22 -11.82
N ASN A 316 -4.07 1.39 -11.25
CA ASN A 316 -3.34 2.64 -11.48
C ASN A 316 -2.12 2.80 -10.57
N VAL A 317 -1.52 1.70 -10.10
CA VAL A 317 -0.34 1.72 -9.23
C VAL A 317 0.84 1.01 -9.88
N MET A 318 2.01 1.62 -9.77
CA MET A 318 3.31 0.97 -9.88
C MET A 318 4.16 1.33 -8.65
N TYR A 319 5.11 0.48 -8.30
CA TYR A 319 5.89 0.63 -7.08
C TYR A 319 7.30 1.17 -7.34
N ARG A 320 7.80 1.89 -6.35
CA ARG A 320 9.18 2.33 -6.28
C ARG A 320 9.78 1.98 -4.92
N ILE A 321 10.98 1.42 -4.94
CA ILE A 321 11.81 1.23 -3.74
C ILE A 321 13.11 2.04 -3.85
N GLY A 322 13.62 2.55 -2.74
CA GLY A 322 14.84 3.36 -2.69
C GLY A 322 14.69 4.75 -3.29
N GLY A 323 15.81 5.45 -3.48
CA GLY A 323 15.88 6.79 -4.07
C GLY A 323 16.95 7.67 -3.44
N ASP A 324 17.81 8.23 -4.30
CA ASP A 324 19.00 9.04 -3.96
C ASP A 324 19.99 8.30 -3.05
N THR A 325 20.34 7.04 -3.37
CA THR A 325 21.46 6.35 -2.70
C THR A 325 22.84 6.89 -3.08
N ARG A 326 22.85 7.88 -3.97
CA ARG A 326 23.95 8.80 -4.19
C ARG A 326 23.41 10.22 -4.03
N ASN A 327 23.69 10.84 -2.89
CA ASN A 327 23.35 12.22 -2.64
C ASN A 327 24.61 13.10 -2.78
N PRO A 328 24.79 13.78 -3.93
CA PRO A 328 25.97 14.63 -4.16
C PRO A 328 26.04 15.82 -3.19
N ASN A 329 24.93 16.19 -2.54
CA ASN A 329 24.89 17.29 -1.59
C ASN A 329 25.36 16.88 -0.18
N SER A 330 25.33 15.58 0.16
CA SER A 330 25.95 15.06 1.38
C SER A 330 27.37 14.52 1.15
N GLY A 331 27.77 14.35 -0.12
CA GLY A 331 29.05 13.72 -0.47
C GLY A 331 29.07 12.20 -0.27
N ARG A 332 27.94 11.60 0.11
CA ARG A 332 27.83 10.19 0.54
C ARG A 332 27.48 9.26 -0.61
N VAL A 333 28.08 8.07 -0.58
CA VAL A 333 27.91 7.00 -1.58
C VAL A 333 27.90 5.67 -0.86
N ILE A 334 26.75 5.00 -0.84
CA ILE A 334 26.64 3.62 -0.34
C ILE A 334 27.44 2.67 -1.21
N ALA A 335 28.11 1.70 -0.60
CA ALA A 335 28.81 0.63 -1.30
C ALA A 335 27.83 -0.06 -2.30
N PRO A 336 28.12 -0.08 -3.61
CA PRO A 336 27.20 -0.63 -4.61
C PRO A 336 26.70 -2.04 -4.30
N GLU A 337 27.56 -2.88 -3.74
CA GLU A 337 27.30 -4.27 -3.38
C GLU A 337 26.25 -4.38 -2.28
N LEU A 338 26.26 -3.45 -1.32
CA LEU A 338 25.31 -3.38 -0.23
C LEU A 338 23.94 -2.91 -0.76
N ALA A 339 23.92 -1.86 -1.58
CA ALA A 339 22.71 -1.37 -2.23
C ALA A 339 22.06 -2.44 -3.15
N ILE A 340 22.86 -3.15 -3.94
CA ILE A 340 22.39 -4.23 -4.83
C ILE A 340 21.75 -5.35 -4.02
N LYS A 341 22.38 -5.80 -2.93
CA LYS A 341 21.81 -6.84 -2.05
C LYS A 341 20.50 -6.38 -1.44
N TRP A 342 20.46 -5.16 -0.89
CA TRP A 342 19.28 -4.60 -0.25
C TRP A 342 18.09 -4.46 -1.21
N PHE A 343 18.28 -3.73 -2.31
CA PHE A 343 17.19 -3.52 -3.27
C PHE A 343 16.84 -4.80 -4.02
N GLY A 344 17.80 -5.69 -4.26
CA GLY A 344 17.53 -7.03 -4.80
C GLY A 344 16.60 -7.84 -3.89
N HIS A 345 16.88 -7.87 -2.59
CA HIS A 345 16.05 -8.54 -1.60
C HIS A 345 14.62 -7.99 -1.57
N TRP A 346 14.46 -6.68 -1.41
CA TRP A 346 13.13 -6.06 -1.29
C TRP A 346 12.35 -6.06 -2.60
N ARG A 347 13.03 -5.98 -3.75
CA ARG A 347 12.40 -6.22 -5.05
C ARG A 347 11.82 -7.63 -5.11
N SER A 348 12.60 -8.66 -4.75
CA SER A 348 12.11 -10.05 -4.76
C SER A 348 10.90 -10.18 -3.86
N PHE A 349 11.00 -9.68 -2.61
CA PHE A 349 9.90 -9.72 -1.65
C PHE A 349 8.61 -9.08 -2.19
N VAL A 350 8.69 -7.89 -2.78
CA VAL A 350 7.51 -7.22 -3.35
C VAL A 350 6.91 -8.04 -4.49
N ARG A 351 7.74 -8.65 -5.35
CA ARG A 351 7.25 -9.52 -6.44
C ARG A 351 6.60 -10.81 -5.92
N ASP A 352 7.09 -11.36 -4.82
CA ASP A 352 6.54 -12.57 -4.22
C ASP A 352 5.19 -12.30 -3.52
N VAL A 353 4.98 -11.09 -3.01
CA VAL A 353 3.78 -10.70 -2.27
C VAL A 353 2.71 -10.07 -3.16
N ASP A 354 3.09 -9.32 -4.20
CA ASP A 354 2.13 -8.67 -5.10
C ASP A 354 1.50 -9.67 -6.09
N PRO A 355 0.21 -10.03 -5.93
CA PRO A 355 -0.44 -11.05 -6.74
C PRO A 355 -0.70 -10.59 -8.19
N TYR A 356 -0.45 -9.32 -8.51
CA TYR A 356 -0.71 -8.71 -9.81
C TYR A 356 0.57 -8.33 -10.58
N ASP A 357 1.76 -8.59 -10.02
CA ASP A 357 3.06 -8.24 -10.61
C ASP A 357 3.16 -6.76 -11.06
N ARG A 358 2.57 -5.82 -10.30
CA ARG A 358 2.57 -4.39 -10.65
C ARG A 358 4.00 -3.92 -10.89
N PRO A 359 4.27 -3.11 -11.94
CA PRO A 359 5.64 -2.74 -12.26
C PRO A 359 6.36 -2.13 -11.06
N LEU A 360 7.62 -2.53 -10.88
CA LEU A 360 8.47 -2.01 -9.82
C LEU A 360 9.73 -1.40 -10.43
N THR A 361 10.07 -0.21 -9.96
CA THR A 361 11.33 0.47 -10.25
C THR A 361 12.14 0.69 -8.97
N ILE A 362 13.45 0.86 -9.13
CA ILE A 362 14.34 1.28 -8.05
C ILE A 362 14.64 2.75 -8.29
N GLY A 363 14.48 3.59 -7.26
CA GLY A 363 14.86 5.00 -7.32
C GLY A 363 16.35 5.17 -7.64
N ARG A 364 16.76 6.38 -8.04
CA ARG A 364 18.15 6.70 -8.37
C ARG A 364 19.14 6.01 -7.41
N ALA A 365 19.90 5.06 -7.97
CA ALA A 365 20.99 4.36 -7.33
C ALA A 365 22.23 5.28 -7.23
#